data_AF-A0A3R7X380-F1
#
_entry.id   AF-A0A3R7X380-F1
#
_cell.length_a   1.000
_cell.length_b   1.000
_cell.length_c   1.000
_cell.angle_alpha   90.00
_cell.angle_beta   90.00
_cell.angle_gamma   90.00
#
_symmetry.space_group_name_H-M   'P 1'
#
loop_
_entity.id
_entity.type
_entity.pdbx_description
1 polymer ?
#
loop_
_entity_poly.entity_id
_entity_poly.type
_entity_poly.pdbx_seq_one_letter_code
_entity_poly.pdbx_strand_id
1 'polypeptide(L)'
;MILDDLYRRTLNVDEVQRQSIATFISKIVLTFIGFLSTMYFAHMVGSSVLGTYFLFTAYFGIIYIFTDGGLGGAAVKRISEGEEQDEYFTAFVVIRATLTIVIITLILALRPYMDTNPVIFDWLIIALIISSFHCMVSNGIKGRSKMGIAAAGSMTKELT
;
A
#
# COMPACT_ATOMS: atom_id res chain seq x y z
N MET A 1 -4.52 -4.18 -39.86
CA MET A 1 -3.78 -3.02 -40.42
C MET A 1 -3.51 -1.94 -39.38
N ILE A 2 -4.51 -1.26 -38.80
CA ILE A 2 -4.27 -0.24 -37.74
C ILE A 2 -3.76 -0.89 -36.44
N LEU A 3 -4.29 -2.05 -36.06
CA LEU A 3 -3.81 -2.79 -34.87
C LEU A 3 -2.38 -3.31 -35.02
N ASP A 4 -2.00 -3.80 -36.20
CA ASP A 4 -0.65 -4.33 -36.45
C ASP A 4 0.42 -3.23 -36.45
N ASP A 5 0.04 -2.04 -36.92
CA ASP A 5 0.92 -0.87 -36.93
C ASP A 5 1.12 -0.30 -35.52
N LEU A 6 0.05 -0.26 -34.71
CA LEU A 6 0.13 0.05 -33.27
C LEU A 6 0.97 -0.99 -32.50
N TYR A 7 0.84 -2.27 -32.84
CA TYR A 7 1.60 -3.36 -32.23
C TYR A 7 3.11 -3.28 -32.56
N ARG A 8 3.47 -3.00 -33.81
CA ARG A 8 4.87 -2.79 -34.20
C ARG A 8 5.47 -1.52 -33.60
N ARG A 9 4.69 -0.45 -33.47
CA ARG A 9 5.13 0.79 -32.81
C ARG A 9 5.37 0.59 -31.32
N THR A 10 4.53 -0.17 -30.64
CA THR A 10 4.68 -0.48 -29.19
C THR A 10 5.82 -1.47 -28.89
N LEU A 11 6.20 -2.31 -29.87
CA LEU A 11 7.40 -3.14 -29.78
C LEU A 11 8.71 -2.36 -30.02
N ASN A 12 8.64 -1.21 -30.69
CA ASN A 12 9.78 -0.33 -30.96
C ASN A 12 9.97 0.76 -29.88
N VAL A 13 9.14 0.70 -28.84
CA VAL A 13 9.17 1.57 -27.67
C VAL A 13 9.96 0.85 -26.57
N ASP A 14 10.92 1.54 -25.96
CA ASP A 14 11.74 1.02 -24.88
C ASP A 14 10.86 0.36 -23.79
N GLU A 15 11.29 -0.76 -23.21
CA GLU A 15 10.46 -1.54 -22.28
C GLU A 15 9.93 -0.69 -21.12
N VAL A 16 10.76 0.26 -20.66
CA VAL A 16 10.41 1.23 -19.62
C VAL A 16 9.27 2.14 -20.07
N GLN A 17 9.26 2.62 -21.31
CA GLN A 17 8.23 3.50 -21.83
C GLN A 17 6.90 2.77 -22.03
N ARG A 18 6.91 1.52 -22.49
CA ARG A 18 5.70 0.68 -22.60
C ARG A 18 5.07 0.45 -21.22
N GLN A 19 5.88 0.10 -20.22
CA GLN A 19 5.41 -0.14 -18.86
C GLN A 19 4.93 1.15 -18.17
N SER A 20 5.59 2.27 -18.44
CA SER A 20 5.19 3.59 -17.92
C SER A 20 3.83 4.03 -18.47
N ILE A 21 3.61 3.89 -19.79
CA ILE A 21 2.34 4.22 -20.43
C ILE A 21 1.22 3.30 -19.91
N ALA A 22 1.47 1.98 -19.84
CA ALA A 22 0.49 1.03 -19.32
C ALA A 22 0.09 1.38 -17.89
N THR A 23 1.06 1.60 -17.00
CA THR A 23 0.81 1.97 -15.60
C THR A 23 0.08 3.31 -15.48
N PHE A 24 0.44 4.29 -16.31
CA PHE A 24 -0.22 5.59 -16.31
C PHE A 24 -1.69 5.49 -16.71
N ILE A 25 -2.00 4.75 -17.77
CA ILE A 25 -3.39 4.52 -18.20
C ILE A 25 -4.16 3.75 -17.14
N SER A 26 -3.57 2.70 -16.55
CA SER A 26 -4.17 1.96 -15.44
C SER A 26 -4.55 2.89 -14.28
N LYS A 27 -3.66 3.79 -13.88
CA LYS A 27 -3.95 4.77 -12.81
C LYS A 27 -5.10 5.71 -13.16
N ILE A 28 -5.21 6.17 -14.41
CA ILE A 28 -6.34 7.00 -14.85
C ILE A 28 -7.65 6.23 -14.74
N VAL A 29 -7.70 5.01 -15.27
CA VAL A 29 -8.90 4.17 -15.26
C VAL A 29 -9.33 3.87 -13.82
N LEU A 30 -8.38 3.47 -12.97
CA LEU A 30 -8.63 3.17 -11.56
C LEU A 30 -9.10 4.40 -10.77
N THR A 31 -8.49 5.56 -11.02
CA THR A 31 -8.92 6.81 -10.38
C THR A 31 -10.35 7.17 -10.79
N PHE A 32 -10.69 7.02 -12.08
CA PHE A 32 -12.03 7.28 -12.57
C PHE A 32 -13.06 6.31 -11.96
N ILE A 33 -12.74 5.01 -11.92
CA ILE A 33 -13.59 4.00 -11.27
C ILE A 33 -13.76 4.33 -9.78
N GLY A 34 -12.68 4.59 -9.04
CA GLY A 34 -12.75 4.93 -7.62
C GLY A 34 -13.58 6.18 -7.34
N PHE A 35 -13.52 7.19 -8.22
CA PHE A 35 -14.37 8.37 -8.14
C PHE A 35 -15.85 8.02 -8.34
N LEU A 36 -16.19 7.24 -9.37
CA LEU A 36 -17.56 6.77 -9.62
C LEU A 36 -18.08 5.91 -8.45
N SER A 37 -17.26 5.00 -7.93
CA SER A 37 -17.58 4.19 -6.76
C SER A 37 -17.90 5.06 -5.55
N THR A 38 -17.09 6.08 -5.28
CA THR A 38 -17.33 7.02 -4.16
C THR A 38 -18.65 7.76 -4.34
N MET A 39 -18.94 8.26 -5.55
CA MET A 39 -20.21 8.95 -5.86
C MET A 39 -21.41 8.02 -5.67
N TYR A 40 -21.29 6.76 -6.11
CA TYR A 40 -22.33 5.75 -5.94
C TYR A 40 -22.58 5.42 -4.46
N PHE A 41 -21.52 5.17 -3.69
CA PHE A 41 -21.65 4.86 -2.26
C PHE A 41 -22.18 6.06 -1.46
N ALA A 42 -21.80 7.29 -1.82
CA ALA A 42 -22.35 8.50 -1.22
C ALA A 42 -23.87 8.58 -1.37
N HIS A 43 -24.41 8.18 -2.54
CA HIS A 43 -25.85 8.12 -2.77
C HIS A 43 -26.53 6.93 -2.09
N MET A 44 -25.94 5.73 -2.16
CA MET A 44 -26.59 4.50 -1.70
C MET A 44 -26.57 4.33 -0.18
N VAL A 45 -25.45 4.62 0.46
CA VAL A 45 -25.20 4.30 1.88
C VAL A 45 -25.36 5.55 2.77
N GLY A 46 -25.36 6.74 2.16
CA GLY A 46 -25.52 8.02 2.84
C GLY A 46 -24.22 8.56 3.46
N SER A 47 -24.25 9.83 3.86
CA SER A 47 -23.07 10.59 4.31
C SER A 47 -22.47 10.11 5.62
N SER A 48 -23.28 9.52 6.52
CA SER A 48 -22.82 9.06 7.84
C SER A 48 -21.82 7.89 7.77
N VAL A 49 -22.14 6.89 6.94
CA VAL A 49 -21.26 5.72 6.76
C VAL A 49 -19.99 6.10 6.01
N LEU A 50 -20.11 6.96 4.99
CA LEU A 50 -18.97 7.48 4.26
C LEU A 50 -18.02 8.30 5.16
N GLY A 51 -18.57 9.12 6.06
CA GLY A 51 -17.78 9.88 7.04
C GLY A 51 -16.99 8.96 7.99
N THR A 52 -17.61 7.87 8.45
CA THR A 52 -16.95 6.84 9.27
C THR A 52 -15.78 6.20 8.53
N TYR A 53 -15.97 5.83 7.26
CA TYR A 53 -14.93 5.25 6.42
C TYR A 53 -13.76 6.22 6.16
N PHE A 54 -14.04 7.49 5.88
CA PHE A 54 -13.00 8.48 5.63
C PHE A 54 -12.23 8.82 6.90
N LEU A 55 -12.88 8.87 8.07
CA LEU A 55 -12.19 9.03 9.35
C LEU A 55 -11.23 7.87 9.61
N PHE A 56 -11.70 6.62 9.43
CA PHE A 56 -10.84 5.44 9.52
C PHE A 56 -9.62 5.56 8.59
N THR A 57 -9.86 5.88 7.32
CA THR A 57 -8.81 5.99 6.30
C THR A 57 -7.81 7.09 6.63
N ALA A 58 -8.28 8.23 7.14
CA ALA A 58 -7.43 9.35 7.54
C ALA A 58 -6.53 8.97 8.73
N TYR A 59 -7.10 8.39 9.80
CA TYR A 59 -6.31 7.92 10.94
C TYR A 59 -5.29 6.88 10.51
N PHE A 60 -5.72 5.86 9.76
CA PHE A 60 -4.84 4.82 9.26
C PHE A 60 -3.72 5.41 8.40
N GLY A 61 -4.02 6.31 7.46
CA GLY A 61 -3.03 6.94 6.59
C GLY A 61 -1.99 7.76 7.35
N ILE A 62 -2.42 8.60 8.30
CA ILE A 62 -1.51 9.40 9.13
C ILE A 62 -0.60 8.49 9.96
N ILE A 63 -1.18 7.51 10.66
CA ILE A 63 -0.40 6.57 11.47
C ILE A 63 0.55 5.77 10.59
N TYR A 64 0.09 5.31 9.42
CA TYR A 64 0.90 4.53 8.50
C TYR A 64 2.18 5.26 8.08
N ILE A 65 2.11 6.58 7.83
CA ILE A 65 3.28 7.41 7.53
C ILE A 65 4.32 7.33 8.65
N PHE A 66 3.91 7.44 9.92
CA PHE A 66 4.83 7.29 11.05
C PHE A 66 5.36 5.87 11.18
N THR A 67 4.55 4.87 10.81
CA THR A 67 4.97 3.48 10.97
C THR A 67 6.01 3.04 9.92
N ASP A 68 5.81 3.42 8.65
CA ASP A 68 6.65 2.95 7.54
C ASP A 68 7.69 4.00 7.16
N GLY A 69 7.33 5.30 7.10
CA GLY A 69 8.27 6.43 7.02
C GLY A 69 9.37 6.40 5.93
N GLY A 70 9.35 5.44 5.00
CA GLY A 70 10.45 5.15 4.08
C GLY A 70 11.38 3.99 4.48
N LEU A 71 11.19 3.38 5.66
CA LEU A 71 11.90 2.19 6.13
C LEU A 71 11.78 1.03 5.15
N GLY A 72 10.58 0.76 4.62
CA GLY A 72 10.39 -0.28 3.61
C GLY A 72 11.26 -0.09 2.37
N GLY A 73 11.38 1.13 1.85
CA GLY A 73 12.21 1.44 0.70
C GLY A 73 13.71 1.32 1.00
N ALA A 74 14.14 1.79 2.17
CA ALA A 74 15.52 1.64 2.63
C ALA A 74 15.91 0.16 2.81
N ALA A 75 15.00 -0.65 3.37
CA ALA A 75 15.19 -2.09 3.53
C ALA A 75 15.28 -2.79 2.17
N VAL A 76 14.39 -2.49 1.22
CA VAL A 76 14.47 -3.04 -0.14
C VAL A 76 15.82 -2.74 -0.78
N LYS A 77 16.32 -1.49 -0.65
CA LYS A 77 17.62 -1.11 -1.19
C LYS A 77 18.75 -1.94 -0.59
N ARG A 78 18.86 -2.00 0.74
CA ARG A 78 19.93 -2.76 1.42
C ARG A 78 19.87 -4.25 1.13
N ILE A 79 18.69 -4.86 1.14
CA ILE A 79 18.54 -6.27 0.78
C ILE A 79 18.94 -6.50 -0.68
N SER A 80 18.63 -5.57 -1.59
CA SER A 80 18.99 -5.71 -3.01
C SER A 80 20.48 -5.54 -3.32
N GLU A 81 21.27 -4.94 -2.41
CA GLU A 81 22.73 -4.79 -2.55
C GLU A 81 23.46 -6.15 -2.48
N GLY A 82 22.80 -7.21 -2.00
CA GLY A 82 23.32 -8.59 -2.06
C GLY A 82 24.20 -8.99 -0.88
N GLU A 83 24.62 -8.04 -0.06
CA GLU A 83 25.42 -8.26 1.15
C GLU A 83 24.49 -8.60 2.33
N GLU A 84 24.78 -9.68 3.06
CA GLU A 84 24.11 -10.05 4.33
C GLU A 84 22.56 -9.93 4.28
N GLN A 85 21.96 -10.35 3.16
CA GLN A 85 20.54 -10.08 2.86
C GLN A 85 19.56 -10.61 3.92
N ASP A 86 19.92 -11.71 4.60
CA ASP A 86 19.12 -12.30 5.68
C ASP A 86 19.18 -11.45 6.95
N GLU A 87 20.33 -10.85 7.24
CA GLU A 87 20.55 -9.98 8.40
C GLU A 87 19.81 -8.66 8.22
N TYR A 88 19.91 -8.03 7.05
CA TYR A 88 19.16 -6.81 6.74
C TYR A 88 17.64 -7.05 6.75
N PHE A 89 17.17 -8.19 6.25
CA PHE A 89 15.75 -8.54 6.31
C PHE A 89 15.29 -8.72 7.75
N THR A 90 16.05 -9.46 8.56
CA THR A 90 15.73 -9.68 9.97
C THR A 90 15.74 -8.37 10.76
N ALA A 91 16.74 -7.52 10.56
CA ALA A 91 16.81 -6.18 11.16
C ALA A 91 15.59 -5.33 10.79
N PHE A 92 15.20 -5.32 9.50
CA PHE A 92 14.00 -4.63 9.04
C PHE A 92 12.73 -5.15 9.74
N VAL A 93 12.54 -6.47 9.79
CA VAL A 93 11.38 -7.09 10.46
C VAL A 93 11.33 -6.70 11.94
N VAL A 94 12.45 -6.78 12.66
CA VAL A 94 12.53 -6.44 14.08
C VAL A 94 12.23 -4.95 14.32
N ILE A 95 12.83 -4.05 13.54
CA ILE A 95 12.57 -2.61 13.64
C ILE A 95 11.11 -2.32 13.34
N ARG A 96 10.56 -2.90 12.26
CA ARG A 96 9.17 -2.69 11.83
C ARG A 96 8.16 -3.20 12.86
N ALA A 97 8.41 -4.38 13.43
CA ALA A 97 7.57 -4.98 14.46
C ALA A 97 7.61 -4.14 15.75
N THR A 98 8.80 -3.76 16.20
CA THR A 98 8.97 -2.93 17.41
C THR A 98 8.25 -1.59 17.26
N LEU A 99 8.41 -0.92 16.13
CA LEU A 99 7.79 0.37 15.87
C LEU A 99 6.25 0.25 15.80
N THR A 100 5.75 -0.82 15.18
CA THR A 100 4.31 -1.11 15.14
C THR A 100 3.76 -1.34 16.55
N ILE A 101 4.46 -2.11 17.40
CA ILE A 101 4.06 -2.36 18.79
C ILE A 101 4.04 -1.06 19.60
N VAL A 102 5.07 -0.21 19.47
CA VAL A 102 5.14 1.09 20.15
C VAL A 102 3.96 1.98 19.74
N ILE A 103 3.65 2.04 18.45
CA ILE A 103 2.52 2.84 17.94
C ILE A 103 1.17 2.29 18.41
N ILE A 104 0.95 0.97 18.37
CA ILE A 104 -0.27 0.36 18.89
C ILE A 104 -0.41 0.66 20.38
N THR A 105 0.66 0.54 21.16
CA THR A 105 0.67 0.85 22.59
C THR A 105 0.31 2.32 22.85
N LEU A 106 0.87 3.24 22.06
CA LEU A 106 0.56 4.66 22.15
C LEU A 106 -0.92 4.94 21.82
N ILE A 107 -1.47 4.30 20.77
CA ILE A 107 -2.88 4.43 20.40
C ILE A 107 -3.79 3.90 21.51
N LEU A 108 -3.45 2.76 22.12
CA LEU A 108 -4.20 2.22 23.26
C LEU A 108 -4.15 3.14 24.49
N ALA A 109 -3.00 3.76 24.76
CA ALA A 109 -2.86 4.74 25.83
C ALA A 109 -3.65 6.04 25.55
N LEU A 110 -3.77 6.44 24.28
CA LEU A 110 -4.51 7.61 23.84
C LEU A 110 -6.01 7.34 23.64
N ARG A 111 -6.46 6.08 23.71
CA ARG A 111 -7.86 5.68 23.59
C ARG A 111 -8.86 6.56 24.36
N PRO A 112 -8.66 6.92 25.65
CA PRO A 112 -9.60 7.77 26.37
C PRO A 112 -9.69 9.21 25.85
N TYR A 113 -8.70 9.68 25.08
CA TYR A 113 -8.69 11.02 24.48
C TYR A 113 -9.22 11.03 23.04
N MET A 114 -9.41 9.86 22.43
CA MET A 114 -9.96 9.73 21.09
C MET A 114 -11.49 9.64 21.17
N ASP A 115 -12.17 10.71 20.78
CA ASP A 115 -13.62 10.69 20.56
C ASP A 115 -13.93 9.99 19.23
N THR A 116 -13.73 8.67 19.20
CA THR A 116 -13.89 7.85 17.99
C THR A 116 -14.76 6.65 18.31
N ASN A 117 -15.60 6.25 17.34
CA ASN A 117 -16.46 5.09 17.47
C ASN A 117 -15.62 3.83 17.83
N PRO A 118 -16.01 3.05 18.86
CA PRO A 118 -15.29 1.85 19.26
C PRO A 118 -15.01 0.87 18.12
N VAL A 119 -15.96 0.73 17.19
CA VAL A 119 -15.83 -0.15 16.02
C VAL A 119 -14.67 0.31 15.12
N ILE A 120 -14.56 1.61 14.85
CA ILE A 120 -13.47 2.18 14.05
C ILE A 120 -12.12 1.91 14.73
N PHE A 121 -12.06 2.11 16.05
CA PHE A 121 -10.85 1.92 16.83
C PHE A 121 -10.34 0.47 16.73
N ASP A 122 -11.22 -0.52 16.89
CA ASP A 122 -10.84 -1.93 16.81
C ASP A 122 -10.37 -2.31 15.40
N TRP A 123 -11.08 -1.84 14.36
CA TRP A 123 -10.67 -2.03 12.97
C TRP A 123 -9.34 -1.36 12.65
N LEU A 124 -9.04 -0.20 13.25
CA LEU A 124 -7.78 0.50 13.06
C LEU A 124 -6.60 -0.34 13.58
N ILE A 125 -6.72 -0.93 14.77
CA ILE A 125 -5.68 -1.79 15.33
C ILE A 125 -5.45 -3.03 14.45
N ILE A 126 -6.54 -3.68 14.03
CA ILE A 126 -6.46 -4.86 13.14
C ILE A 126 -5.78 -4.48 11.81
N ALA A 127 -6.18 -3.36 11.22
CA ALA A 127 -5.60 -2.87 9.97
C ALA A 127 -4.11 -2.57 10.11
N LEU A 128 -3.67 -1.97 11.22
CA LEU A 128 -2.24 -1.71 11.47
C LEU A 128 -1.43 -3.00 11.56
N ILE A 129 -1.93 -4.01 12.28
CA ILE A 129 -1.27 -5.32 12.38
C ILE A 129 -1.14 -5.96 10.99
N ILE A 130 -2.26 -6.08 10.26
CA ILE A 130 -2.28 -6.68 8.91
C ILE A 130 -1.35 -5.91 7.96
N SER A 131 -1.37 -4.58 8.01
CA SER A 131 -0.52 -3.74 7.17
C SER A 131 0.98 -3.93 7.46
N SER A 132 1.34 -4.16 8.72
CA SER A 132 2.72 -4.41 9.14
C SER A 132 3.23 -5.73 8.55
N PHE A 133 2.44 -6.80 8.67
CA PHE A 133 2.75 -8.09 8.03
C PHE A 133 2.86 -7.98 6.51
N HIS A 134 1.88 -7.32 5.86
CA HIS A 134 1.92 -7.09 4.42
C HIS A 134 3.18 -6.32 3.99
N CYS A 135 3.55 -5.28 4.74
CA CYS A 135 4.74 -4.48 4.50
C CYS A 135 6.02 -5.33 4.60
N MET A 136 6.16 -6.16 5.64
CA MET A 136 7.30 -7.06 5.84
C MET A 136 7.48 -8.02 4.65
N VAL A 137 6.39 -8.71 4.27
CA VAL A 137 6.41 -9.68 3.18
C VAL A 137 6.67 -9.00 1.83
N SER A 138 5.97 -7.91 1.53
CA SER A 138 6.10 -7.19 0.26
C SER A 138 7.52 -6.67 0.05
N ASN A 139 8.10 -6.04 1.06
CA ASN A 139 9.44 -5.47 0.96
C ASN A 139 10.53 -6.55 0.95
N GLY A 140 10.34 -7.66 1.67
CA GLY A 140 11.24 -8.82 1.57
C GLY A 140 11.28 -9.41 0.14
N ILE A 141 10.12 -9.58 -0.50
CA ILE A 141 10.02 -10.08 -1.88
C ILE A 141 10.67 -9.09 -2.85
N LYS A 142 10.41 -7.78 -2.70
CA LYS A 142 10.99 -6.73 -3.54
C LYS A 142 12.52 -6.67 -3.41
N GLY A 143 13.04 -6.79 -2.19
CA GLY A 143 14.48 -6.73 -1.92
C GLY A 143 15.28 -7.88 -2.55
N ARG A 144 14.70 -9.07 -2.71
CA ARG A 144 15.38 -10.25 -3.28
C ARG A 144 15.32 -10.34 -4.81
N SER A 145 15.21 -9.20 -5.50
CA SER A 145 15.13 -9.11 -6.97
C SER A 145 13.96 -9.88 -7.61
N LYS A 146 12.96 -10.31 -6.83
CA LYS A 146 11.73 -10.94 -7.34
C LYS A 146 10.68 -9.88 -7.71
N MET A 147 11.12 -8.83 -8.42
CA MET A 147 10.25 -7.70 -8.79
C MET A 147 9.08 -8.14 -9.68
N GLY A 148 9.24 -9.19 -10.50
CA GLY A 148 8.14 -9.75 -11.30
C GLY A 148 6.98 -10.31 -10.46
N ILE A 149 7.30 -10.99 -9.34
CA ILE A 149 6.29 -11.51 -8.40
C ILE A 149 5.69 -10.36 -7.59
N ALA A 150 6.51 -9.40 -7.17
CA ALA A 150 6.04 -8.19 -6.49
C ALA A 150 5.09 -7.35 -7.39
N ALA A 151 5.38 -7.25 -8.68
CA ALA A 151 4.55 -6.55 -9.66
C ALA A 151 3.19 -7.23 -9.82
N ALA A 152 3.17 -8.56 -9.99
CA ALA A 152 1.92 -9.33 -10.07
C ALA A 152 1.06 -9.18 -8.79
N GLY A 153 1.69 -9.15 -7.61
CA GLY A 153 1.02 -8.89 -6.34
C GLY A 153 0.51 -7.44 -6.18
N SER A 154 1.19 -6.46 -6.76
CA SER A 154 0.71 -5.07 -6.74
C SER A 154 -0.47 -4.82 -7.68
N MET A 155 -0.52 -5.52 -8.82
CA MET A 155 -1.62 -5.39 -9.78
C MET A 155 -2.94 -5.93 -9.22
N THR A 156 -2.89 -7.02 -8.44
CA THR A 156 -4.08 -7.54 -7.75
C THR A 156 -4.60 -6.59 -6.69
N LYS A 157 -3.71 -5.87 -6.00
CA LYS A 157 -4.09 -4.80 -5.05
C LYS A 157 -4.76 -3.60 -5.72
N GLU A 158 -4.45 -3.32 -6.98
CA GLU A 158 -5.10 -2.24 -7.72
C GLU A 158 -6.44 -2.65 -8.34
N LEU A 159 -6.74 -3.96 -8.42
CA LEU A 159 -7.99 -4.49 -8.99
C LEU A 159 -9.09 -4.77 -7.94
N THR A 160 -8.79 -4.65 -6.64
CA THR A 160 -9.73 -4.84 -5.52
C THR A 160 -9.84 -3.55 -4.72
#